data_AF-A0A6M0BW59-F1
#
_entry.id   AF-A0A6M0BW59-F1
#
_cell.length_a   1.000
_cell.length_b   1.000
_cell.length_c   1.000
_cell.angle_alpha   90.00
_cell.angle_beta   90.00
_cell.angle_gamma   90.00
#
_symmetry.space_group_name_H-M   'P 1'
#
loop_
_entity.id
_entity.type
_entity.pdbx_description
1 polymer ?
#
loop_
_entity_poly.entity_id
_entity_poly.type
_entity_poly.pdbx_seq_one_letter_code
_entity_poly.pdbx_strand_id
1 'polypeptide(L)'
;MKQTKTLLKEFQNQLYQTDEERKKQQLQLQENQTVLQQIKTQWRQTEILLQQSQSQQQNAQKELVKTKSQLTQTQSELEKLQYQQAILINYKSESQTEYQLLVWEAWYAYQKGNLLEMQECLQKSLKYTENSRTEIVMEWLDSFANFSQQKGLELDSEKLTNSEEWQKLMKRTMKIQQKVLVSSEK
;
A
#
# COMPACT_ATOMS: atom_id res chain seq x y z
N MET A 1 70.52 -10.90 -66.08
CA MET A 1 69.28 -11.39 -66.74
C MET A 1 68.57 -12.52 -65.98
N LYS A 2 69.26 -13.53 -65.41
CA LYS A 2 68.61 -14.60 -64.60
C LYS A 2 68.00 -14.10 -63.28
N GLN A 3 68.74 -13.31 -62.49
CA GLN A 3 68.27 -12.75 -61.21
C GLN A 3 67.00 -11.90 -61.38
N THR A 4 66.93 -11.09 -62.44
CA THR A 4 65.76 -10.26 -62.76
C THR A 4 64.50 -11.10 -63.01
N LYS A 5 64.63 -12.28 -63.63
CA LYS A 5 63.49 -13.19 -63.88
C LYS A 5 62.99 -13.87 -62.61
N THR A 6 63.90 -14.24 -61.70
CA THR A 6 63.54 -14.81 -60.40
C THR A 6 62.79 -13.80 -59.54
N LEU A 7 63.33 -12.57 -59.44
CA LEU A 7 62.71 -11.49 -58.68
C LEU A 7 61.31 -11.13 -59.22
N LEU A 8 61.15 -11.09 -60.55
CA LEU A 8 59.84 -10.85 -61.17
C LEU A 8 58.81 -11.94 -60.82
N LYS A 9 59.23 -13.21 -60.76
CA LYS A 9 58.36 -14.33 -60.40
C LYS A 9 57.96 -14.28 -58.92
N GLU A 10 58.89 -13.90 -58.04
CA GLU A 10 58.61 -13.68 -56.61
C GLU A 10 57.62 -12.53 -56.41
N PHE A 11 57.80 -11.41 -57.12
CA PHE A 11 56.85 -10.30 -57.10
C PHE A 11 55.47 -10.70 -57.62
N GLN A 12 55.38 -11.48 -58.69
CA GLN A 12 54.10 -11.99 -59.21
C GLN A 12 53.37 -12.87 -58.18
N ASN A 13 54.11 -13.73 -57.48
CA ASN A 13 53.53 -14.58 -56.43
C ASN A 13 53.04 -13.76 -55.23
N GLN A 14 53.79 -12.75 -54.80
CA GLN A 14 53.39 -11.86 -53.71
C GLN A 14 52.14 -11.03 -54.08
N LEU A 15 52.07 -10.53 -55.31
CA LEU A 15 50.89 -9.81 -55.80
C LEU A 15 49.65 -10.72 -55.80
N TYR A 16 49.79 -11.96 -56.25
CA TYR A 16 48.69 -12.94 -56.24
C TYR A 16 48.20 -13.25 -54.82
N GLN A 17 49.12 -13.48 -53.87
CA GLN A 17 48.76 -13.72 -52.46
C GLN A 17 48.08 -12.50 -51.83
N THR A 18 48.59 -11.30 -52.09
CA THR A 18 48.02 -10.04 -51.58
C THR A 18 46.61 -9.80 -52.13
N ASP A 19 46.36 -10.13 -53.40
CA ASP A 19 45.02 -9.99 -53.99
C ASP A 19 44.01 -10.99 -53.38
N GLU A 20 44.42 -12.24 -53.13
CA GLU A 20 43.56 -13.22 -52.45
C GLU A 20 43.28 -12.84 -50.99
N GLU A 21 44.29 -12.34 -50.26
CA GLU A 21 44.10 -11.80 -48.91
C GLU A 21 43.13 -10.60 -48.91
N ARG A 22 43.27 -9.68 -49.88
CA ARG A 22 42.36 -8.54 -50.01
C ARG A 22 40.92 -8.98 -50.27
N LYS A 23 40.70 -9.96 -51.16
CA LYS A 23 39.37 -10.52 -51.43
C LYS A 23 38.77 -11.15 -50.17
N LYS A 24 39.57 -11.91 -49.41
CA LYS A 24 39.13 -12.51 -48.15
C LYS A 24 38.74 -11.46 -47.12
N GLN A 25 39.54 -10.40 -46.96
CA GLN A 25 39.24 -9.28 -46.07
C GLN A 25 37.96 -8.55 -46.49
N GLN A 26 37.74 -8.36 -47.80
CA GLN A 26 36.54 -7.72 -48.32
C GLN A 26 35.27 -8.53 -48.02
N LEU A 27 35.34 -9.86 -48.16
CA LEU A 27 34.24 -10.76 -47.76
C LEU A 27 33.95 -10.68 -46.26
N GLN A 28 34.98 -10.76 -45.42
CA GLN A 28 34.84 -10.64 -43.96
C GLN A 28 34.24 -9.28 -43.56
N LEU A 29 34.64 -8.19 -44.23
CA LEU A 29 34.09 -6.87 -43.95
C LEU A 29 32.58 -6.82 -44.26
N GLN A 30 32.14 -7.41 -45.36
CA GLN A 30 30.73 -7.48 -45.73
C GLN A 30 29.91 -8.36 -44.78
N GLU A 31 30.48 -9.49 -44.34
CA GLU A 31 29.87 -10.35 -43.31
C GLU A 31 29.71 -9.58 -41.99
N ASN A 32 30.77 -8.91 -41.52
CA ASN A 32 30.73 -8.11 -40.30
C ASN A 32 29.71 -6.97 -40.39
N GLN A 33 29.58 -6.30 -41.55
CA GLN A 33 28.56 -5.29 -41.77
C GLN A 33 27.15 -5.87 -41.65
N THR A 34 26.91 -7.06 -42.20
CA THR A 34 25.63 -7.75 -42.10
C THR A 34 25.28 -8.08 -40.65
N VAL A 35 26.23 -8.66 -39.91
CA VAL A 35 26.05 -9.01 -38.49
C VAL A 35 25.80 -7.77 -37.65
N LEU A 36 26.52 -6.67 -37.89
CA LEU A 36 26.31 -5.41 -37.18
C LEU A 36 24.90 -4.86 -37.39
N GLN A 37 24.37 -4.93 -38.62
CA GLN A 37 22.98 -4.53 -38.89
C GLN A 37 21.97 -5.43 -38.17
N GLN A 38 22.22 -6.74 -38.13
CA GLN A 38 21.37 -7.69 -37.40
C GLN A 38 21.36 -7.41 -35.89
N ILE A 39 22.53 -7.16 -35.29
CA ILE A 39 22.61 -6.81 -33.87
C ILE A 39 21.86 -5.51 -33.59
N LYS A 40 21.97 -4.52 -34.48
CA LYS A 40 21.26 -3.24 -34.33
C LYS A 40 19.74 -3.40 -34.38
N THR A 41 19.21 -4.24 -35.27
CA THR A 41 17.76 -4.49 -35.33
C THR A 41 17.27 -5.29 -34.13
N GLN A 42 18.03 -6.29 -33.69
CA GLN A 42 17.73 -7.06 -32.47
C GLN A 42 17.72 -6.16 -31.23
N TRP A 43 18.73 -5.30 -31.05
CA TRP A 43 18.77 -4.35 -29.93
C TRP A 43 17.53 -3.47 -29.89
N ARG A 44 17.09 -2.96 -31.04
CA ARG A 44 15.87 -2.15 -31.13
C ARG A 44 14.62 -2.94 -30.75
N GLN A 45 14.53 -4.21 -31.13
CA GLN A 45 13.41 -5.08 -30.75
C GLN A 45 13.41 -5.34 -29.23
N THR A 46 14.58 -5.65 -28.65
CA THR A 46 14.73 -5.85 -27.20
C THR A 46 14.36 -4.60 -26.42
N GLU A 47 14.77 -3.42 -26.88
CA GLU A 47 14.42 -2.14 -26.27
C GLU A 47 12.89 -1.93 -26.25
N ILE A 48 12.20 -2.19 -27.37
CA ILE A 48 10.74 -2.07 -27.46
C ILE A 48 10.06 -3.06 -26.51
N LEU A 49 10.49 -4.32 -26.49
CA LEU A 49 9.93 -5.34 -25.60
C LEU A 49 10.14 -4.97 -24.13
N LEU A 50 11.31 -4.44 -23.78
CA LEU A 50 11.60 -3.97 -22.43
C LEU A 50 10.66 -2.82 -22.04
N GLN A 51 10.49 -1.82 -22.90
CA GLN A 51 9.57 -0.71 -22.67
C GLN A 51 8.11 -1.18 -22.51
N GLN A 52 7.68 -2.14 -23.33
CA GLN A 52 6.35 -2.74 -23.22
C GLN A 52 6.17 -3.47 -21.89
N SER A 53 7.16 -4.28 -21.48
CA SER A 53 7.13 -5.01 -20.21
C SER A 53 7.09 -4.05 -19.02
N GLN A 54 7.88 -2.96 -19.04
CA GLN A 54 7.85 -1.92 -18.01
C GLN A 54 6.48 -1.24 -17.91
N SER A 55 5.86 -0.90 -19.05
CA SER A 55 4.52 -0.31 -19.07
C SER A 55 3.47 -1.27 -18.51
N GLN A 56 3.56 -2.57 -18.84
CA GLN A 56 2.64 -3.58 -18.31
C GLN A 56 2.81 -3.75 -16.79
N GLN A 57 4.04 -3.79 -16.30
CA GLN A 57 4.34 -3.88 -14.88
C GLN A 57 3.77 -2.69 -14.10
N GLN A 58 3.95 -1.47 -14.61
CA GLN A 58 3.39 -0.27 -13.99
C GLN A 58 1.85 -0.32 -13.94
N ASN A 59 1.22 -0.82 -15.01
CA ASN A 59 -0.23 -0.95 -15.04
C ASN A 59 -0.75 -2.00 -14.05
N ALA A 60 -0.12 -3.18 -14.01
CA ALA A 60 -0.43 -4.23 -13.05
C ALA A 60 -0.27 -3.75 -11.61
N GLN A 61 0.78 -2.95 -11.32
CA GLN A 61 0.99 -2.38 -10.00
C GLN A 61 -0.14 -1.41 -9.61
N LYS A 62 -0.61 -0.57 -10.55
CA LYS A 62 -1.73 0.35 -10.30
C LYS A 62 -3.02 -0.41 -9.98
N GLU A 63 -3.36 -1.41 -10.77
CA GLU A 63 -4.55 -2.24 -10.53
C GLU A 63 -4.44 -3.01 -9.21
N LEU A 64 -3.26 -3.55 -8.88
CA LEU A 64 -3.04 -4.23 -7.60
C LEU A 64 -3.30 -3.31 -6.39
N VAL A 65 -2.77 -2.08 -6.43
CA VAL A 65 -2.99 -1.09 -5.37
C VAL A 65 -4.49 -0.77 -5.23
N LYS A 66 -5.19 -0.59 -6.36
CA LYS A 66 -6.63 -0.32 -6.40
C LYS A 66 -7.46 -1.48 -5.84
N THR A 67 -7.15 -2.72 -6.24
CA THR A 67 -7.83 -3.92 -5.72
C THR A 67 -7.56 -4.07 -4.22
N LYS A 68 -6.34 -3.79 -3.75
CA LYS A 68 -6.01 -3.85 -2.32
C LYS A 68 -6.81 -2.82 -1.51
N SER A 69 -6.97 -1.59 -2.01
CA SER A 69 -7.79 -0.59 -1.32
C SER A 69 -9.26 -0.97 -1.30
N GLN A 70 -9.80 -1.49 -2.40
CA GLN A 70 -11.18 -1.98 -2.47
C GLN A 70 -11.42 -3.14 -1.50
N LEU A 71 -10.51 -4.13 -1.47
CA LEU A 71 -10.60 -5.25 -0.56
C LEU A 71 -10.60 -4.79 0.90
N THR A 72 -9.73 -3.85 1.25
CA THR A 72 -9.68 -3.28 2.61
C THR A 72 -10.99 -2.56 2.97
N GLN A 73 -11.58 -1.83 2.03
CA GLN A 73 -12.87 -1.17 2.21
C GLN A 73 -13.99 -2.19 2.42
N THR A 74 -14.13 -3.17 1.51
CA THR A 74 -15.17 -4.21 1.60
C THR A 74 -15.04 -5.02 2.89
N GLN A 75 -13.82 -5.35 3.31
CA GLN A 75 -13.58 -6.03 4.58
C GLN A 75 -14.06 -5.19 5.77
N SER A 76 -13.85 -3.88 5.73
CA SER A 76 -14.32 -2.96 6.77
C SER A 76 -15.85 -2.89 6.86
N GLU A 77 -16.50 -2.79 5.70
CA GLU A 77 -17.96 -2.76 5.61
C GLU A 77 -18.57 -4.09 6.08
N LEU A 78 -17.97 -5.22 5.73
CA LEU A 78 -18.41 -6.54 6.17
C LEU A 78 -18.31 -6.69 7.70
N GLU A 79 -17.19 -6.30 8.30
CA GLU A 79 -17.03 -6.36 9.76
C GLU A 79 -18.05 -5.47 10.48
N LYS A 80 -18.33 -4.29 9.93
CA LYS A 80 -19.38 -3.40 10.45
C LYS A 80 -20.76 -4.06 10.38
N LEU A 81 -21.14 -4.62 9.23
CA LEU A 81 -22.43 -5.30 9.06
C LEU A 81 -22.58 -6.49 9.99
N GLN A 82 -21.52 -7.28 10.18
CA GLN A 82 -21.50 -8.41 11.10
C GLN A 82 -21.73 -7.95 12.54
N TYR A 83 -21.03 -6.89 12.97
CA TYR A 83 -21.22 -6.34 14.31
C TYR A 83 -22.63 -5.76 14.50
N GLN A 84 -23.12 -4.99 13.52
CA GLN A 84 -24.48 -4.44 13.53
C GLN A 84 -25.54 -5.55 13.66
N GLN A 85 -25.40 -6.65 12.94
CA GLN A 85 -26.32 -7.78 13.06
C GLN A 85 -26.26 -8.42 14.45
N ALA A 86 -25.07 -8.55 15.05
CA ALA A 86 -24.91 -9.12 16.39
C ALA A 86 -25.56 -8.24 17.48
N ILE A 87 -25.39 -6.91 17.41
CA ILE A 87 -25.99 -6.01 18.42
C ILE A 87 -27.51 -5.90 18.29
N LEU A 88 -28.07 -5.99 17.08
CA LEU A 88 -29.53 -5.99 16.87
C LEU A 88 -30.22 -7.18 17.54
N ILE A 89 -29.51 -8.30 17.71
CA ILE A 89 -30.02 -9.48 18.42
C ILE A 89 -29.89 -9.29 19.94
N ASN A 90 -28.81 -8.66 20.39
CA ASN A 90 -28.44 -8.57 21.80
C ASN A 90 -29.10 -7.42 22.56
N TYR A 91 -29.47 -6.33 21.88
CA TYR A 91 -30.04 -5.15 22.51
C TYR A 91 -31.46 -4.88 21.99
N LYS A 92 -32.34 -4.44 22.90
CA LYS A 92 -33.77 -4.24 22.62
C LYS A 92 -34.13 -2.80 22.30
N SER A 93 -33.30 -1.83 22.67
CA SER A 93 -33.55 -0.41 22.38
C SER A 93 -32.59 0.10 21.31
N GLU A 94 -33.12 0.96 20.44
CA GLU A 94 -32.36 1.66 19.40
C GLU A 94 -31.18 2.41 20.05
N SER A 95 -31.44 3.20 21.10
CA SER A 95 -30.38 3.94 21.81
C SER A 95 -29.19 3.09 22.28
N GLN A 96 -29.43 1.85 22.71
CA GLN A 96 -28.36 0.93 23.11
C GLN A 96 -27.63 0.37 21.89
N THR A 97 -28.33 0.09 20.79
CA THR A 97 -27.68 -0.32 19.54
C THR A 97 -26.81 0.79 18.96
N GLU A 98 -27.24 2.06 18.97
CA GLU A 98 -26.38 3.15 18.50
C GLU A 98 -25.18 3.37 19.42
N TYR A 99 -25.35 3.28 20.74
CA TYR A 99 -24.22 3.37 21.68
C TYR A 99 -23.16 2.32 21.36
N GLN A 100 -23.56 1.05 21.27
CA GLN A 100 -22.64 -0.07 21.04
C GLN A 100 -21.98 0.01 19.67
N LEU A 101 -22.73 0.41 18.63
CA LEU A 101 -22.18 0.65 17.30
C LEU A 101 -21.10 1.73 17.33
N LEU A 102 -21.34 2.86 18.00
CA LEU A 102 -20.37 3.96 18.09
C LEU A 102 -19.12 3.55 18.88
N VAL A 103 -19.25 2.75 19.95
CA VAL A 103 -18.11 2.22 20.70
C VAL A 103 -17.29 1.26 19.84
N TRP A 104 -17.95 0.40 19.06
CA TRP A 104 -17.26 -0.49 18.11
C TRP A 104 -16.58 0.27 16.98
N GLU A 105 -17.25 1.26 16.37
CA GLU A 105 -16.66 2.12 15.33
C GLU A 105 -15.43 2.86 15.87
N ALA A 106 -15.48 3.31 17.13
CA ALA A 106 -14.35 3.94 17.77
C ALA A 106 -13.16 2.98 17.92
N TRP A 107 -13.39 1.76 18.41
CA TRP A 107 -12.36 0.73 18.51
C TRP A 107 -11.78 0.40 17.13
N TYR A 108 -12.64 0.27 16.12
CA TYR A 108 -12.22 -0.05 14.77
C TYR A 108 -11.36 1.07 14.14
N ALA A 109 -11.73 2.34 14.37
CA ALA A 109 -10.93 3.49 13.99
C ALA A 109 -9.58 3.54 14.72
N TYR A 110 -9.55 3.20 16.01
CA TYR A 110 -8.31 3.06 16.78
C TYR A 110 -7.36 2.03 16.17
N GLN A 111 -7.87 0.84 15.81
CA GLN A 111 -7.07 -0.22 15.16
C GLN A 111 -6.48 0.21 13.82
N LYS A 112 -7.19 1.07 13.07
CA LYS A 112 -6.69 1.67 11.83
C LYS A 112 -5.73 2.85 12.05
N GLY A 113 -5.50 3.25 13.28
CA GLY A 113 -4.69 4.42 13.64
C GLY A 113 -5.41 5.77 13.44
N ASN A 114 -6.71 5.77 13.16
CA ASN A 114 -7.50 6.99 13.03
C ASN A 114 -8.04 7.45 14.40
N LEU A 115 -7.17 8.10 15.17
CA LEU A 115 -7.48 8.54 16.54
C LEU A 115 -8.53 9.66 16.59
N LEU A 116 -8.63 10.47 15.52
CA LEU A 116 -9.63 11.52 15.42
C LEU A 116 -11.04 10.93 15.29
N GLU A 117 -11.23 10.00 14.36
CA GLU A 117 -12.52 9.31 14.18
C GLU A 117 -12.90 8.50 15.42
N MET A 118 -11.93 7.82 16.05
CA MET A 118 -12.14 7.16 17.34
C MET A 118 -12.71 8.13 18.38
N GLN A 119 -12.06 9.29 18.56
CA GLN A 119 -12.52 10.31 19.50
C GLN A 119 -13.92 10.81 19.17
N GLU A 120 -14.23 11.08 17.90
CA GLU A 120 -15.55 11.56 17.48
C GLU A 120 -16.66 10.54 17.77
N CYS A 121 -16.42 9.25 17.48
CA CYS A 121 -17.38 8.19 17.76
C CYS A 121 -17.66 8.05 19.27
N LEU A 122 -16.61 8.07 20.10
CA LEU A 122 -16.77 8.06 21.57
C LEU A 122 -17.49 9.32 22.09
N GLN A 123 -17.27 10.49 21.48
CA GLN A 123 -18.02 11.70 21.85
C GLN A 123 -19.51 11.60 21.49
N LYS A 124 -19.83 11.01 20.34
CA LYS A 124 -21.21 10.79 19.93
C LYS A 124 -21.91 9.77 20.81
N SER A 125 -21.20 8.72 21.27
CA SER A 125 -21.80 7.67 22.10
C SER A 125 -22.31 8.22 23.44
N LEU A 126 -21.68 9.26 23.99
CA LEU A 126 -22.13 9.95 25.22
C LEU A 126 -23.57 10.47 25.17
N LYS A 127 -24.17 10.65 23.98
CA LYS A 127 -25.58 11.07 23.84
C LYS A 127 -26.60 10.00 24.21
N TYR A 128 -26.16 8.74 24.27
CA TYR A 128 -27.02 7.56 24.38
C TYR A 128 -26.92 6.86 25.74
N THR A 129 -26.17 7.43 26.69
CA THR A 129 -25.94 6.85 28.01
C THR A 129 -26.14 7.88 29.12
N GLU A 130 -26.74 7.44 30.23
CA GLU A 130 -26.93 8.22 31.45
C GLU A 130 -25.93 7.83 32.55
N ASN A 131 -25.02 6.90 32.25
CA ASN A 131 -24.07 6.34 33.20
C ASN A 131 -23.07 7.39 33.70
N SER A 132 -22.43 7.09 34.83
CA SER A 132 -21.42 8.00 35.37
C SER A 132 -20.21 8.10 34.44
N ARG A 133 -19.51 9.25 34.46
CA ARG A 133 -18.35 9.49 33.58
C ARG A 133 -17.27 8.42 33.70
N THR A 134 -17.00 7.97 34.92
CA THR A 134 -16.01 6.92 35.20
C THR A 134 -16.48 5.57 34.70
N GLU A 135 -17.77 5.26 34.85
CA GLU A 135 -18.37 4.02 34.37
C GLU A 135 -18.34 3.95 32.84
N ILE A 136 -18.69 5.02 32.14
CA ILE A 136 -18.62 5.07 30.66
C ILE A 136 -17.18 4.86 30.15
N VAL A 137 -16.19 5.49 30.79
CA VAL A 137 -14.78 5.31 30.37
C VAL A 137 -14.33 3.87 30.60
N MET A 138 -14.73 3.25 31.71
CA MET A 138 -14.45 1.83 31.99
C MET A 138 -15.13 0.93 30.95
N GLU A 139 -16.40 1.17 30.62
CA GLU A 139 -17.12 0.43 29.59
C GLU A 139 -16.43 0.51 28.22
N TRP A 140 -15.92 1.68 27.83
CA TRP A 140 -15.17 1.82 26.58
C TRP A 140 -13.91 0.98 26.59
N LEU A 141 -13.14 1.02 27.68
CA LEU A 141 -11.89 0.26 27.81
C LEU A 141 -12.16 -1.25 27.82
N ASP A 142 -13.18 -1.70 28.56
CA ASP A 142 -13.60 -3.10 28.60
C ASP A 142 -14.06 -3.58 27.23
N SER A 143 -14.85 -2.75 26.52
CA SER A 143 -15.29 -3.05 25.16
C SER A 143 -14.10 -3.16 24.19
N PHE A 144 -13.16 -2.22 24.24
CA PHE A 144 -11.96 -2.23 23.40
C PHE A 144 -11.09 -3.45 23.68
N ALA A 145 -10.93 -3.84 24.95
CA ALA A 145 -10.20 -5.04 25.34
C ALA A 145 -10.89 -6.31 24.81
N ASN A 146 -12.21 -6.41 24.98
CA ASN A 146 -13.00 -7.53 24.48
C ASN A 146 -12.94 -7.65 22.95
N PHE A 147 -13.09 -6.56 22.22
CA PHE A 147 -13.01 -6.58 20.75
C PHE A 147 -11.61 -6.95 20.26
N SER A 148 -10.57 -6.46 20.93
CA SER A 148 -9.19 -6.82 20.61
C SER A 148 -8.96 -8.32 20.82
N GLN A 149 -9.40 -8.85 21.97
CA GLN A 149 -9.29 -10.28 22.29
C GLN A 149 -10.03 -11.18 21.28
N GLN A 150 -11.24 -10.80 20.86
CA GLN A 150 -12.01 -11.55 19.85
C GLN A 150 -11.29 -11.67 18.50
N LYS A 151 -10.41 -10.71 18.18
CA LYS A 151 -9.61 -10.71 16.95
C LYS A 151 -8.19 -11.25 17.15
N GLY A 152 -7.86 -11.71 18.36
CA GLY A 152 -6.51 -12.17 18.71
C GLY A 152 -5.48 -11.02 18.76
N LEU A 153 -5.93 -9.80 19.02
CA LEU A 153 -5.11 -8.60 19.14
C LEU A 153 -5.01 -8.18 20.62
N GLU A 154 -3.90 -7.55 20.98
CA GLU A 154 -3.74 -6.90 22.29
C GLU A 154 -4.13 -5.42 22.19
N LEU A 155 -4.83 -4.92 23.22
CA LEU A 155 -5.11 -3.49 23.34
C LEU A 155 -3.87 -2.79 23.89
N ASP A 156 -3.22 -1.99 23.04
CA ASP A 156 -2.15 -1.09 23.47
C ASP A 156 -2.74 0.09 24.27
N SER A 157 -2.93 -0.12 25.56
CA SER A 157 -3.53 0.85 26.48
C SER A 157 -2.64 2.07 26.69
N GLU A 158 -1.32 1.90 26.62
CA GLU A 158 -0.36 3.00 26.74
C GLU A 158 -0.50 3.95 25.56
N LYS A 159 -0.49 3.44 24.33
CA LYS A 159 -0.67 4.25 23.12
C LYS A 159 -2.03 4.94 23.09
N LEU A 160 -3.10 4.25 23.50
CA LEU A 160 -4.42 4.84 23.60
C LEU A 160 -4.43 6.00 24.60
N THR A 161 -3.99 5.77 25.83
CA THR A 161 -4.12 6.75 26.92
C THR A 161 -3.17 7.94 26.78
N ASN A 162 -2.02 7.73 26.13
CA ASN A 162 -1.06 8.80 25.82
C ASN A 162 -1.42 9.62 24.57
N SER A 163 -2.40 9.19 23.76
CA SER A 163 -2.83 9.96 22.59
C SER A 163 -3.46 11.30 22.99
N GLU A 164 -3.19 12.34 22.19
CA GLU A 164 -3.77 13.65 22.42
C GLU A 164 -5.30 13.64 22.34
N GLU A 165 -5.83 12.85 21.41
CA GLU A 165 -7.27 12.68 21.16
C GLU A 165 -7.96 12.08 22.38
N TRP A 166 -7.39 11.03 22.97
CA TRP A 166 -7.89 10.44 24.21
C TRP A 166 -7.81 11.42 25.37
N GLN A 167 -6.67 12.10 25.56
CA GLN A 167 -6.55 13.08 26.64
C GLN A 167 -7.52 14.25 26.49
N LYS A 168 -7.75 14.73 25.26
CA LYS A 168 -8.76 15.76 24.95
C LYS A 168 -10.17 15.24 25.22
N LEU A 169 -10.46 13.98 24.87
CA LEU A 169 -11.73 13.32 25.18
C LEU A 169 -11.97 13.28 26.69
N MET A 170 -11.02 12.74 27.46
CA MET A 170 -11.11 12.67 28.92
C MET A 170 -11.36 14.05 29.54
N LYS A 171 -10.60 15.08 29.12
CA LYS A 171 -10.80 16.46 29.59
C LYS A 171 -12.21 16.98 29.30
N ARG A 172 -12.80 16.66 28.14
CA ARG A 172 -14.16 17.08 27.78
C ARG A 172 -15.19 16.31 28.58
N THR A 173 -15.14 14.98 28.58
CA THR A 173 -16.04 14.12 29.34
C THR A 173 -16.05 14.50 30.83
N MET A 174 -14.89 14.87 31.38
CA MET A 174 -14.76 15.35 32.75
C MET A 174 -15.26 16.80 32.97
N LYS A 175 -15.27 17.68 31.97
CA LYS A 175 -15.71 19.09 32.12
C LYS A 175 -17.21 19.32 31.88
N ILE A 176 -17.88 18.47 31.09
CA ILE A 176 -19.23 18.73 30.56
C ILE A 176 -20.32 18.95 31.64
N GLN A 177 -20.16 18.44 32.87
CA GLN A 177 -21.15 18.68 33.95
C GLN A 177 -20.85 19.83 34.91
N GLN A 178 -19.62 20.38 34.95
CA GLN A 178 -19.37 21.55 35.82
C GLN A 178 -20.17 22.78 35.36
N LYS A 179 -20.59 22.80 34.08
CA LYS A 179 -21.44 23.85 33.50
C LYS A 179 -22.93 23.59 33.70
N VAL A 180 -23.38 22.33 33.81
CA VAL A 180 -24.81 21.99 34.01
C VAL A 180 -25.23 22.22 35.46
N LEU A 181 -24.36 21.92 36.44
CA LEU A 181 -24.64 22.14 37.85
C LEU A 181 -24.64 23.63 38.26
N VAL A 182 -23.90 24.50 37.56
CA VAL A 182 -23.87 25.96 37.86
C VAL A 182 -25.01 26.73 37.19
N SER A 183 -25.70 26.12 36.20
CA SER A 183 -26.84 26.75 35.51
C SER A 183 -28.21 26.37 36.09
N SER A 184 -28.27 25.49 37.10
CA SER A 184 -29.51 25.14 37.82
C SER A 184 -29.72 25.90 39.13
N GLU A 185 -28.90 26.92 39.43
CA GLU A 185 -29.01 27.76 40.65
C GLU A 185 -29.28 29.25 40.35
N LYS A 186 -30.08 29.57 39.33
CA LYS A 186 -30.59 30.93 39.13
C LYS A 186 -32.07 30.96 38.80
#